data_AF-K1WCG9-F1
#
_entry.id   AF-K1WCG9-F1
#
_cell.length_a   1.000
_cell.length_b   1.000
_cell.length_c   1.000
_cell.angle_alpha   90.00
_cell.angle_beta   90.00
_cell.angle_gamma   90.00
#
_symmetry.space_group_name_H-M   'P 1'
#
loop_
_entity.id
_entity.type
_entity.pdbx_description
1 polymer ?
#
loop_
_entity_poly.entity_id
_entity_poly.type
_entity_poly.pdbx_seq_one_letter_code
_entity_poly.pdbx_strand_id
1 'polypeptide(L)'
;MSGNFRPPPSRRGSADAGPSLPNTSILRVLTNTQNASAAVFGVFFTAHLAAPIAAAFGGLEAADNVMILGRELYLPLETALVYAPLAIHVLSGAARRLFITYKTKGKARVSNQSKAGWILIPLVLPHLWLHRVLPAEAAAPINAMSPSEFGYEFAGYAARSRPWMTAGYLALTTFGVYHALIGGMQVVSWIKRLAGVKPKLKAVTFNEPEEIKERRLNRTLKPIYTLVGGVVAVVALGLFRMAKDTDALTASTLLRYRAIYESAPWSAVLH
;
A
#
# COMPACT_ATOMS: atom_id res chain seq x y z
N MET A 1 18.09 19.43 75.07
CA MET A 1 17.62 18.11 74.60
C MET A 1 16.37 18.33 73.74
N SER A 2 16.52 18.54 72.44
CA SER A 2 15.38 18.62 71.51
C SER A 2 15.21 17.26 70.83
N GLY A 3 14.05 16.64 71.04
CA GLY A 3 13.70 15.36 70.44
C GLY A 3 13.25 15.54 68.99
N ASN A 4 13.93 14.86 68.07
CA ASN A 4 13.51 14.74 66.67
C ASN A 4 12.30 13.80 66.57
N PHE A 5 11.10 14.36 66.39
CA PHE A 5 9.91 13.60 66.04
C PHE A 5 9.91 13.33 64.53
N ARG A 6 10.08 12.06 64.12
CA ARG A 6 9.89 11.62 62.72
C ARG A 6 8.48 11.05 62.57
N PRO A 7 7.63 11.56 61.66
CA PRO A 7 6.35 10.94 61.37
C PRO A 7 6.54 9.59 60.66
N PRO A 8 5.62 8.63 60.85
CA PRO A 8 5.71 7.30 60.25
C PRO A 8 5.53 7.36 58.72
N PRO A 9 6.14 6.41 57.97
CA PRO A 9 5.99 6.36 56.52
C PRO A 9 4.54 6.03 56.14
N SER A 10 3.93 6.88 55.32
CA SER A 10 2.62 6.63 54.75
C SER A 10 2.70 5.42 53.81
N ARG A 11 1.89 4.39 54.10
CA ARG A 11 1.62 3.29 53.17
C ARG A 11 1.01 3.88 51.90
N ARG A 12 1.79 4.03 50.83
CA ARG A 12 1.23 4.24 49.49
C ARG A 12 0.51 2.96 49.09
N GLY A 13 -0.81 3.00 49.17
CA GLY A 13 -1.69 2.03 48.55
C GLY A 13 -1.38 1.94 47.06
N SER A 14 -1.21 0.71 46.60
CA SER A 14 -1.00 0.28 45.22
C SER A 14 -2.28 0.45 44.38
N ALA A 15 -2.73 1.69 44.17
CA ALA A 15 -3.98 2.00 43.49
C ALA A 15 -3.83 2.64 42.09
N ASP A 16 -2.62 2.72 41.53
CA ASP A 16 -2.37 3.26 40.18
C ASP A 16 -1.73 2.21 39.25
N ALA A 17 -2.35 1.03 39.12
CA ALA A 17 -2.11 0.20 37.96
C ALA A 17 -2.91 0.75 36.78
N GLY A 18 -2.38 1.80 36.14
CA GLY A 18 -2.84 2.22 34.81
C GLY A 18 -2.88 1.02 33.85
N PRO A 19 -3.68 1.08 32.76
CA PRO A 19 -3.90 -0.07 31.89
C PRO A 19 -2.57 -0.70 31.47
N SER A 20 -2.34 -1.94 31.94
CA SER A 20 -1.12 -2.70 31.67
C SER A 20 -0.89 -2.74 30.17
N LEU A 21 0.27 -2.24 29.73
CA LEU A 21 0.63 -2.27 28.32
C LEU A 21 0.52 -3.72 27.80
N PRO A 22 -0.07 -3.93 26.62
CA PRO A 22 -0.33 -5.25 26.07
C PRO A 22 0.92 -6.13 26.08
N ASN A 23 0.72 -7.44 26.28
CA ASN A 23 1.77 -8.46 26.25
C ASN A 23 2.73 -8.20 25.08
N THR A 24 3.90 -7.62 25.41
CA THR A 24 4.73 -6.87 24.46
C THR A 24 5.34 -7.75 23.38
N SER A 25 5.33 -9.06 23.59
CA SER A 25 5.86 -10.05 22.66
C SER A 25 5.02 -10.18 21.38
N ILE A 26 3.70 -10.40 21.48
CA ILE A 26 2.83 -10.64 20.31
C ILE A 26 2.78 -9.41 19.40
N LEU A 27 2.55 -8.23 19.98
CA LEU A 27 2.52 -7.00 19.19
C LEU A 27 3.88 -6.69 18.55
N ARG A 28 4.98 -7.03 19.21
CA ARG A 28 6.33 -6.88 18.64
C ARG A 28 6.54 -7.83 17.46
N VAL A 29 6.17 -9.10 17.60
CA VAL A 29 6.23 -10.09 16.51
C VAL A 29 5.39 -9.61 15.32
N LEU A 30 4.12 -9.29 15.53
CA LEU A 30 3.24 -8.80 14.47
C LEU A 30 3.78 -7.53 13.79
N THR A 31 4.31 -6.59 14.56
CA THR A 31 4.90 -5.36 14.00
C THR A 31 6.16 -5.66 13.19
N ASN A 32 7.03 -6.55 13.67
CA ASN A 32 8.25 -6.93 12.94
C ASN A 32 7.91 -7.70 11.66
N THR A 33 6.99 -8.65 11.72
CA THR A 33 6.49 -9.39 10.56
C THR A 33 5.90 -8.45 9.53
N GLN A 34 5.04 -7.52 9.96
CA GLN A 34 4.41 -6.54 9.08
C GLN A 34 5.44 -5.61 8.41
N ASN A 35 6.46 -5.17 9.15
CA ASN A 35 7.52 -4.29 8.61
C ASN A 35 8.46 -5.04 7.66
N ALA A 36 8.83 -6.27 7.99
CA ALA A 36 9.69 -7.09 7.15
C ALA A 36 9.01 -7.41 5.82
N SER A 37 7.74 -7.83 5.86
CA SER A 37 6.98 -8.10 4.64
C SER A 37 6.71 -6.83 3.83
N ALA A 38 6.51 -5.68 4.49
CA ALA A 38 6.41 -4.38 3.82
C ALA A 38 7.72 -3.98 3.10
N ALA A 39 8.88 -4.27 3.69
CA ALA A 39 10.16 -3.98 3.08
C ALA A 39 10.35 -4.76 1.78
N VAL A 40 10.04 -6.07 1.79
CA VAL A 40 10.12 -6.93 0.59
C VAL A 40 9.11 -6.49 -0.46
N PHE A 41 7.83 -6.35 -0.09
CA PHE A 41 6.78 -5.92 -1.02
C PHE A 41 7.04 -4.51 -1.58
N GLY A 42 7.67 -3.63 -0.80
CA GLY A 42 8.03 -2.29 -1.22
C GLY A 42 8.95 -2.26 -2.44
N VAL A 43 9.90 -3.21 -2.54
CA VAL A 43 10.79 -3.34 -3.71
C VAL A 43 9.97 -3.66 -4.96
N PHE A 44 9.08 -4.65 -4.88
CA PHE A 44 8.16 -4.99 -5.96
C PHE A 44 7.27 -3.79 -6.32
N PHE A 45 6.66 -3.12 -5.34
CA PHE A 45 5.77 -1.98 -5.58
C PHE A 45 6.49 -0.85 -6.32
N THR A 46 7.74 -0.54 -5.94
CA THR A 46 8.55 0.47 -6.65
C THR A 46 8.83 0.07 -8.10
N ALA A 47 9.27 -1.16 -8.35
CA ALA A 47 9.51 -1.65 -9.70
C ALA A 47 8.23 -1.69 -10.55
N HIS A 48 7.12 -2.14 -9.97
CA HIS A 48 5.82 -2.23 -10.63
C HIS A 48 5.25 -0.85 -10.98
N LEU A 49 5.42 0.14 -10.11
CA LEU A 49 4.98 1.51 -10.35
C LEU A 49 5.84 2.25 -11.40
N ALA A 50 7.06 1.77 -11.68
CA ALA A 50 7.93 2.41 -12.67
C ALA A 50 7.36 2.33 -14.10
N ALA A 51 6.73 1.22 -14.49
CA ALA A 51 6.17 1.06 -15.83
C ALA A 51 5.03 2.05 -16.17
N PRO A 52 3.99 2.25 -15.34
CA PRO A 52 2.97 3.27 -15.63
C PRO A 52 3.51 4.71 -15.53
N ILE A 53 4.62 4.94 -14.82
CA ILE A 53 5.33 6.23 -14.86
C ILE A 53 6.05 6.40 -16.21
N ALA A 54 6.77 5.37 -16.68
CA ALA A 54 7.49 5.38 -17.95
C ALA A 54 6.57 5.62 -19.14
N ALA A 55 5.33 5.13 -19.06
CA ALA A 55 4.28 5.36 -20.04
C ALA A 55 4.04 6.86 -20.33
N ALA A 56 4.23 7.74 -19.34
CA ALA A 56 4.05 9.18 -19.54
C ALA A 56 5.05 9.79 -20.53
N PHE A 57 6.22 9.17 -20.66
CA PHE A 57 7.34 9.66 -21.46
C PHE A 57 7.43 8.97 -22.83
N GLY A 58 7.18 7.66 -22.88
CA GLY A 58 7.33 6.86 -24.10
C GLY A 58 6.12 6.02 -24.48
N GLY A 59 4.95 6.27 -23.88
CA GLY A 59 3.72 5.55 -24.22
C GLY A 59 3.82 4.05 -23.87
N LEU A 60 3.11 3.24 -24.65
CA LEU A 60 3.03 1.79 -24.46
C LEU A 60 4.40 1.11 -24.49
N GLU A 61 5.26 1.44 -25.47
CA GLU A 61 6.58 0.83 -25.63
C GLU A 61 7.47 1.00 -24.39
N ALA A 62 7.52 2.20 -23.82
CA ALA A 62 8.30 2.45 -22.60
C ALA A 62 7.73 1.71 -21.39
N ALA A 63 6.40 1.58 -21.30
CA ALA A 63 5.76 0.83 -20.23
C ALA A 63 6.12 -0.66 -20.30
N ASP A 64 6.08 -1.26 -21.50
CA ASP A 64 6.41 -2.67 -21.72
C ASP A 64 7.88 -2.97 -21.46
N ASN A 65 8.79 -2.12 -21.95
CA ASN A 65 10.22 -2.29 -21.71
C ASN A 65 10.54 -2.26 -20.21
N VAL A 66 9.95 -1.33 -19.46
CA VAL A 66 10.14 -1.26 -18.00
C VAL A 66 9.45 -2.43 -17.29
N MET A 67 8.30 -2.89 -17.78
CA MET A 67 7.62 -4.06 -17.24
C MET A 67 8.47 -5.32 -17.37
N ILE A 68 9.08 -5.55 -18.54
CA ILE A 68 9.94 -6.70 -18.80
C ILE A 68 11.12 -6.69 -17.82
N LEU A 69 11.80 -5.56 -17.67
CA LEU A 69 12.87 -5.40 -16.68
C LEU A 69 12.37 -5.63 -15.24
N GLY A 70 11.16 -5.17 -14.93
CA GLY A 70 10.54 -5.38 -13.62
C GLY A 70 10.26 -6.86 -13.34
N ARG A 71 9.85 -7.63 -14.35
CA ARG A 71 9.56 -9.08 -14.26
C ARG A 71 10.81 -9.89 -13.89
N GLU A 72 11.98 -9.52 -14.40
CA GLU A 72 13.26 -10.13 -14.05
C GLU A 72 13.59 -10.04 -12.54
N LEU A 73 13.05 -9.05 -11.82
CA LEU A 73 13.33 -8.88 -10.39
C LEU A 73 12.64 -9.90 -9.50
N TYR A 74 11.53 -10.49 -9.95
CA TYR A 74 10.71 -11.36 -9.10
C TYR A 74 10.32 -12.69 -9.73
N LEU A 75 10.49 -12.90 -11.04
CA LEU A 75 10.32 -14.21 -11.65
C LEU A 75 11.59 -15.07 -11.51
N PRO A 76 11.46 -16.39 -11.31
CA PRO A 76 10.22 -17.17 -11.18
C PRO A 76 9.62 -17.17 -9.75
N LEU A 77 10.21 -16.44 -8.81
CA LEU A 77 9.85 -16.43 -7.39
C LEU A 77 8.66 -15.51 -7.04
N GLU A 78 7.74 -15.26 -7.97
CA GLU A 78 6.64 -14.29 -7.81
C GLU A 78 5.80 -14.58 -6.56
N THR A 79 5.50 -15.87 -6.31
CA THR A 79 4.78 -16.28 -5.11
C THR A 79 5.51 -15.87 -3.83
N ALA A 80 6.83 -16.02 -3.78
CA ALA A 80 7.62 -15.73 -2.59
C ALA A 80 7.94 -14.23 -2.43
N LEU A 81 8.08 -13.48 -3.52
CA LEU A 81 8.51 -12.08 -3.51
C LEU A 81 7.37 -11.07 -3.64
N VAL A 82 6.20 -11.50 -4.10
CA VAL A 82 5.03 -10.63 -4.32
C VAL A 82 3.86 -11.08 -3.45
N TYR A 83 3.33 -12.29 -3.67
CA TYR A 83 2.08 -12.72 -3.02
C TYR A 83 2.25 -13.03 -1.53
N ALA A 84 3.29 -13.77 -1.16
CA ALA A 84 3.58 -14.08 0.24
C ALA A 84 3.80 -12.82 1.08
N PRO A 85 4.69 -11.87 0.72
CA PRO A 85 4.89 -10.67 1.53
C PRO A 85 3.65 -9.78 1.56
N LEU A 86 2.88 -9.67 0.47
CA LEU A 86 1.60 -8.97 0.47
C LEU A 86 0.60 -9.59 1.45
N ALA A 87 0.39 -10.91 1.37
CA ALA A 87 -0.52 -11.64 2.25
C ALA A 87 -0.10 -11.52 3.72
N ILE A 88 1.20 -11.74 4.01
CA ILE A 88 1.76 -11.60 5.36
C ILE A 88 1.58 -10.16 5.86
N HIS A 89 1.79 -9.15 5.01
CA HIS A 89 1.59 -7.74 5.38
C HIS A 89 0.14 -7.45 5.79
N VAL A 90 -0.82 -7.85 4.96
CA VAL A 90 -2.25 -7.63 5.21
C VAL A 90 -2.69 -8.39 6.46
N LEU A 91 -2.36 -9.68 6.58
CA LEU A 91 -2.78 -10.53 7.69
C LEU A 91 -2.17 -10.08 9.02
N SER A 92 -0.87 -9.79 9.06
CA SER A 92 -0.22 -9.30 10.28
C SER A 92 -0.76 -7.92 10.71
N GLY A 93 -1.04 -7.03 9.75
CA GLY A 93 -1.68 -5.74 9.99
C GLY A 93 -3.10 -5.86 10.54
N ALA A 94 -3.92 -6.74 9.95
CA ALA A 94 -5.27 -7.04 10.41
C ALA A 94 -5.26 -7.66 11.82
N ALA A 95 -4.40 -8.66 12.06
CA ALA A 95 -4.25 -9.31 13.37
C ALA A 95 -3.80 -8.32 14.44
N ARG A 96 -2.82 -7.46 14.12
CA ARG A 96 -2.36 -6.39 15.01
C ARG A 96 -3.48 -5.41 15.34
N ARG A 97 -4.29 -5.03 14.34
CA ARG A 97 -5.42 -4.13 14.55
C ARG A 97 -6.49 -4.79 15.43
N LEU A 98 -6.84 -6.04 15.17
CA LEU A 98 -7.80 -6.80 15.97
C LEU A 98 -7.35 -6.89 17.43
N PHE A 99 -6.07 -7.22 17.66
CA PHE A 99 -5.51 -7.29 19.02
C PHE A 99 -5.58 -5.94 19.75
N ILE A 100 -5.23 -4.84 19.07
CA ILE A 100 -5.34 -3.48 19.64
C ILE A 100 -6.80 -3.13 19.94
N THR A 101 -7.71 -3.38 19.00
CA THR A 101 -9.15 -3.11 19.17
C THR A 101 -9.71 -3.89 20.35
N TYR A 102 -9.39 -5.19 20.45
CA TYR A 102 -9.80 -6.04 21.56
C TYR A 102 -9.28 -5.52 22.91
N LYS A 103 -7.98 -5.26 23.02
CA LYS A 103 -7.37 -4.77 24.28
C LYS A 103 -7.83 -3.37 24.68
N THR A 104 -8.13 -2.51 23.71
CA THR A 104 -8.60 -1.14 23.97
C THR A 104 -10.12 -1.01 24.01
N LYS A 105 -10.86 -2.12 23.92
CA LYS A 105 -12.33 -2.15 23.86
C LYS A 105 -12.88 -1.20 22.78
N GLY A 106 -12.24 -1.17 21.62
CA GLY A 106 -12.63 -0.33 20.48
C GLY A 106 -12.23 1.15 20.57
N LYS A 107 -11.61 1.60 21.67
CA LYS A 107 -11.28 3.03 21.86
C LYS A 107 -10.06 3.50 21.04
N ALA A 108 -9.27 2.58 20.48
CA ALA A 108 -8.10 2.94 19.69
C ALA A 108 -8.47 3.61 18.35
N ARG A 109 -7.97 4.83 18.13
CA ARG A 109 -8.17 5.55 16.86
C ARG A 109 -7.56 4.81 15.67
N VAL A 110 -8.23 4.86 14.51
CA VAL A 110 -7.71 4.36 13.23
C VAL A 110 -6.88 5.47 12.58
N SER A 111 -5.59 5.22 12.32
CA SER A 111 -4.75 6.20 11.60
C SER A 111 -5.17 6.30 10.12
N ASN A 112 -4.95 7.45 9.49
CA ASN A 112 -5.19 7.62 8.05
C ASN A 112 -4.41 6.60 7.21
N GLN A 113 -3.20 6.23 7.64
CA GLN A 113 -2.42 5.15 7.04
C GLN A 113 -3.16 3.79 7.07
N SER A 114 -3.80 3.46 8.18
CA SER A 114 -4.58 2.22 8.31
C SER A 114 -5.83 2.28 7.44
N LYS A 115 -6.50 3.44 7.36
CA LYS A 115 -7.65 3.64 6.46
C LYS A 115 -7.24 3.43 5.00
N ALA A 116 -6.12 4.01 4.57
CA ALA A 116 -5.57 3.79 3.22
C ALA A 116 -5.29 2.30 2.96
N GLY A 117 -4.73 1.57 3.93
CA GLY A 117 -4.56 0.12 3.82
C GLY A 117 -5.88 -0.64 3.64
N TRP A 118 -6.93 -0.29 4.38
CA TRP A 118 -8.26 -0.91 4.22
C TRP A 118 -8.93 -0.56 2.88
N ILE A 119 -8.71 0.66 2.37
CA ILE A 119 -9.19 1.07 1.04
C ILE A 119 -8.43 0.34 -0.07
N LEU A 120 -7.14 0.05 0.13
CA LEU A 120 -6.33 -0.66 -0.86
C LEU A 120 -6.75 -2.11 -1.07
N ILE A 121 -7.27 -2.80 -0.05
CA ILE A 121 -7.70 -4.21 -0.19
C ILE A 121 -8.74 -4.38 -1.31
N PRO A 122 -9.89 -3.67 -1.31
CA PRO A 122 -10.87 -3.78 -2.39
C PRO A 122 -10.41 -3.17 -3.73
N LEU A 123 -9.26 -2.49 -3.80
CA LEU A 123 -8.67 -2.02 -5.07
C LEU A 123 -7.65 -3.02 -5.63
N VAL A 124 -6.82 -3.61 -4.78
CA VAL A 124 -5.79 -4.59 -5.14
C VAL A 124 -6.41 -5.92 -5.55
N LEU A 125 -7.49 -6.37 -4.90
CA LEU A 125 -8.11 -7.65 -5.22
C LEU A 125 -8.64 -7.70 -6.66
N PRO A 126 -9.47 -6.73 -7.14
CA PRO A 126 -9.87 -6.69 -8.55
C PRO A 126 -8.69 -6.52 -9.51
N HIS A 127 -7.69 -5.72 -9.13
CA HIS A 127 -6.48 -5.54 -9.93
C HIS A 127 -5.72 -6.87 -10.12
N LEU A 128 -5.47 -7.63 -9.05
CA LEU A 128 -4.83 -8.95 -9.14
C LEU A 128 -5.67 -9.94 -9.93
N TRP A 129 -6.99 -9.93 -9.74
CA TRP A 129 -7.88 -10.84 -10.43
C TRP A 129 -7.86 -10.62 -11.95
N LEU A 130 -7.97 -9.36 -12.41
CA LEU A 130 -7.94 -9.00 -13.83
C LEU A 130 -6.57 -9.17 -14.48
N HIS A 131 -5.49 -8.90 -13.74
CA HIS A 131 -4.14 -8.86 -14.31
C HIS A 131 -3.35 -10.16 -14.11
N ARG A 132 -3.86 -11.11 -13.33
CA ARG A 132 -3.15 -12.37 -13.04
C ARG A 132 -4.03 -13.61 -13.09
N VAL A 133 -5.24 -13.57 -12.52
CA VAL A 133 -6.09 -14.76 -12.43
C VAL A 133 -6.81 -15.02 -13.75
N LEU A 134 -7.60 -14.07 -14.23
CA LEU A 134 -8.42 -14.24 -15.44
C LEU A 134 -7.59 -14.48 -16.73
N PRO A 135 -6.45 -13.79 -16.96
CA PRO A 135 -5.65 -14.07 -18.16
C PRO A 135 -5.10 -15.50 -18.22
N ALA A 136 -4.97 -16.18 -17.07
CA ALA A 136 -4.50 -17.57 -17.00
C ALA A 136 -5.59 -18.60 -17.31
N GLU A 137 -6.83 -18.18 -17.54
CA GLU A 137 -7.93 -19.10 -17.86
C GLU A 137 -7.76 -19.75 -19.23
N ALA A 138 -7.84 -21.09 -19.28
CA ALA A 138 -7.70 -21.86 -20.51
C ALA A 138 -8.92 -21.78 -21.45
N ALA A 139 -10.05 -21.24 -20.99
CA ALA A 139 -11.27 -21.16 -21.77
C ALA A 139 -11.13 -20.21 -22.96
N ALA A 140 -11.70 -20.59 -24.12
CA ALA A 140 -11.78 -19.69 -25.26
C ALA A 140 -12.71 -18.50 -24.95
N PRO A 141 -12.43 -17.28 -25.42
CA PRO A 141 -11.30 -16.93 -26.31
C PRO A 141 -10.00 -16.58 -25.56
N ILE A 142 -9.96 -16.55 -24.22
CA ILE A 142 -8.79 -16.14 -23.42
C ILE A 142 -7.58 -17.04 -23.71
N ASN A 143 -7.79 -18.35 -23.73
CA ASN A 143 -6.80 -19.38 -24.11
C ASN A 143 -5.47 -19.27 -23.35
N ALA A 144 -5.52 -19.07 -22.02
CA ALA A 144 -4.37 -18.97 -21.12
C ALA A 144 -3.25 -18.07 -21.66
N MET A 145 -3.50 -16.75 -21.67
CA MET A 145 -2.54 -15.76 -22.16
C MET A 145 -1.19 -15.94 -21.50
N SER A 146 -0.16 -16.15 -22.33
CA SER A 146 1.20 -16.20 -21.82
C SER A 146 1.65 -14.80 -21.37
N PRO A 147 2.67 -14.70 -20.51
CA PRO A 147 3.24 -13.40 -20.13
C PRO A 147 3.69 -12.55 -21.32
N SER A 148 4.06 -13.16 -22.46
CA SER A 148 4.47 -12.45 -23.68
C SER A 148 3.30 -11.93 -24.53
N GLU A 149 2.07 -12.42 -24.29
CA GLU A 149 0.84 -11.95 -24.95
C GLU A 149 0.05 -10.94 -24.10
N PHE A 150 0.55 -10.66 -22.90
CA PHE A 150 -0.13 -9.85 -21.89
C PHE A 150 0.80 -8.74 -21.39
N GLY A 151 0.89 -7.65 -22.16
CA GLY A 151 1.64 -6.45 -21.81
C GLY A 151 0.78 -5.29 -21.32
N TYR A 152 1.37 -4.09 -21.26
CA TYR A 152 0.71 -2.87 -20.81
C TYR A 152 -0.43 -2.44 -21.73
N GLU A 153 -0.51 -2.98 -22.95
CA GLU A 153 -1.61 -2.76 -23.88
C GLU A 153 -2.94 -3.25 -23.32
N PHE A 154 -2.96 -4.25 -22.44
CA PHE A 154 -4.17 -4.66 -21.74
C PHE A 154 -4.71 -3.57 -20.81
N ALA A 155 -3.81 -2.90 -20.08
CA ALA A 155 -4.16 -1.77 -19.21
C ALA A 155 -4.54 -0.53 -20.03
N GLY A 156 -3.86 -0.29 -21.16
CA GLY A 156 -4.17 0.78 -22.11
C GLY A 156 -5.56 0.60 -22.74
N TYR A 157 -5.89 -0.63 -23.16
CA TYR A 157 -7.22 -0.98 -23.67
C TYR A 157 -8.30 -0.72 -22.62
N ALA A 158 -8.07 -1.08 -21.35
CA ALA A 158 -9.00 -0.75 -20.26
C ALA A 158 -9.16 0.76 -20.09
N ALA A 159 -8.05 1.51 -20.09
CA ALA A 159 -8.07 2.95 -19.91
C ALA A 159 -8.83 3.67 -21.04
N ARG A 160 -8.74 3.16 -22.27
CA ARG A 160 -9.49 3.63 -23.45
C ARG A 160 -10.97 3.30 -23.37
N SER A 161 -11.31 2.07 -22.99
CA SER A 161 -12.66 1.53 -23.17
C SER A 161 -13.56 1.63 -21.93
N ARG A 162 -12.98 1.82 -20.73
CA ARG A 162 -13.68 1.69 -19.45
C ARG A 162 -13.24 2.79 -18.48
N PRO A 163 -13.96 3.92 -18.38
CA PRO A 163 -13.58 5.03 -17.50
C PRO A 163 -13.40 4.64 -16.02
N TRP A 164 -14.18 3.66 -15.54
CA TRP A 164 -14.08 3.15 -14.18
C TRP A 164 -12.77 2.39 -13.91
N MET A 165 -12.17 1.76 -14.93
CA MET A 165 -10.83 1.14 -14.80
C MET A 165 -9.76 2.22 -14.62
N THR A 166 -9.83 3.31 -15.39
CA THR A 166 -8.95 4.46 -15.21
C THR A 166 -9.09 5.04 -13.81
N ALA A 167 -10.32 5.26 -13.33
CA ALA A 167 -10.56 5.71 -11.96
C ALA A 167 -9.98 4.73 -10.92
N GLY A 168 -10.15 3.42 -11.13
CA GLY A 168 -9.57 2.36 -10.30
C GLY A 168 -8.04 2.40 -10.25
N TYR A 169 -7.37 2.54 -11.41
CA TYR A 169 -5.91 2.66 -11.49
C TYR A 169 -5.39 3.92 -10.80
N LEU A 170 -6.06 5.05 -10.97
CA LEU A 170 -5.70 6.30 -10.30
C LEU A 170 -5.96 6.24 -8.80
N ALA A 171 -7.04 5.60 -8.35
CA ALA A 171 -7.32 5.37 -6.95
C ALA A 171 -6.25 4.45 -6.33
N LEU A 172 -5.94 3.33 -6.98
CA LEU A 172 -4.90 2.40 -6.55
C LEU A 172 -3.54 3.08 -6.46
N THR A 173 -3.19 3.91 -7.45
CA THR A 173 -1.96 4.73 -7.44
C THR A 173 -1.97 5.72 -6.28
N THR A 174 -3.06 6.46 -6.09
CA THR A 174 -3.18 7.50 -5.05
C THR A 174 -3.00 6.89 -3.65
N PHE A 175 -3.81 5.89 -3.32
CA PHE A 175 -3.75 5.25 -2.00
C PHE A 175 -2.48 4.41 -1.84
N GLY A 176 -2.01 3.77 -2.91
CA GLY A 176 -0.82 2.92 -2.91
C GLY A 176 0.44 3.74 -2.63
N VAL A 177 0.64 4.83 -3.36
CA VAL A 177 1.79 5.73 -3.16
C VAL A 177 1.71 6.41 -1.80
N TYR A 178 0.54 6.91 -1.39
CA TYR A 178 0.37 7.46 -0.05
C TYR A 178 0.75 6.44 1.04
N HIS A 179 0.23 5.22 0.94
CA HIS A 179 0.49 4.15 1.89
C HIS A 179 1.98 3.74 1.89
N ALA A 180 2.59 3.63 0.71
CA ALA A 180 4.00 3.27 0.57
C ALA A 180 4.93 4.36 1.13
N LEU A 181 4.64 5.64 0.94
CA LEU A 181 5.48 6.73 1.47
C LEU A 181 5.46 6.79 3.00
N ILE A 182 4.26 6.80 3.60
CA ILE A 182 4.13 6.82 5.05
C ILE A 182 4.67 5.52 5.67
N GLY A 183 4.33 4.37 5.09
CA GLY A 183 4.80 3.05 5.52
C GLY A 183 6.31 2.90 5.36
N GLY A 184 6.89 3.39 4.26
CA GLY A 184 8.32 3.40 4.00
C GLY A 184 9.10 4.17 5.05
N MET A 185 8.61 5.34 5.49
CA MET A 185 9.22 6.05 6.63
C MET A 185 9.21 5.22 7.92
N GLN A 186 8.14 4.45 8.16
CA GLN A 186 8.03 3.56 9.33
C GLN A 186 9.01 2.38 9.24
N VAL A 187 9.14 1.78 8.05
CA VAL A 187 10.10 0.71 7.76
C VAL A 187 11.52 1.21 7.92
N VAL A 188 11.89 2.37 7.35
CA VAL A 188 13.21 2.98 7.52
C VAL A 188 13.50 3.26 9.00
N SER A 189 12.52 3.78 9.75
CA SER A 189 12.66 3.99 11.19
C SER A 189 12.82 2.67 11.95
N TRP A 190 12.16 1.59 11.53
CA TRP A 190 12.32 0.25 12.09
C TRP A 190 13.71 -0.32 11.79
N ILE A 191 14.20 -0.24 10.56
CA ILE A 191 15.56 -0.67 10.19
C ILE A 191 16.61 0.09 11.01
N LYS A 192 16.49 1.42 11.14
CA LYS A 192 17.39 2.23 11.98
C LYS A 192 17.42 1.75 13.43
N ARG A 193 16.26 1.39 13.99
CA ARG A 193 16.17 0.83 15.36
C ARG A 193 16.86 -0.53 15.47
N LEU A 194 16.71 -1.40 14.47
CA LEU A 194 17.44 -2.67 14.42
C LEU A 194 18.96 -2.48 14.33
N ALA A 195 19.40 -1.44 13.61
CA ALA A 195 20.80 -1.03 13.52
C ALA A 195 21.32 -0.28 14.78
N GLY A 196 20.57 -0.24 15.87
CA GLY A 196 20.97 0.41 17.13
C GLY A 196 20.93 1.94 17.12
N VAL A 197 20.38 2.58 16.07
CA VAL A 197 20.23 4.04 16.01
C VAL A 197 19.12 4.49 16.96
N LYS A 198 19.49 5.23 18.00
CA LYS A 198 18.54 5.78 18.98
C LYS A 198 17.72 6.93 18.37
N PRO A 199 16.39 6.96 18.57
CA PRO A 199 15.58 8.07 18.09
C PRO A 199 15.95 9.35 18.85
N LYS A 200 16.09 10.47 18.13
CA LYS A 200 16.18 11.79 18.76
C LYS A 200 14.84 12.09 19.45
N LEU A 201 14.84 12.12 20.78
CA LEU A 201 13.68 12.55 21.55
C LEU A 201 13.43 14.04 21.25
N LYS A 202 12.23 14.37 20.75
CA LYS A 202 11.79 15.76 20.68
C LYS A 202 11.14 16.13 22.00
N ALA A 203 11.50 17.30 22.53
CA ALA A 203 10.80 17.89 23.65
C ALA A 203 9.32 18.05 23.27
N VAL A 204 8.42 17.50 24.09
CA VAL A 204 6.97 17.67 23.93
C VAL A 204 6.58 18.94 24.66
N THR A 205 6.19 19.96 23.90
CA THR A 205 5.56 21.16 24.42
C THR A 205 4.09 20.85 24.72
N PHE A 206 3.78 20.68 26.00
CA PHE A 206 2.41 20.59 26.48
C PHE A 206 1.83 22.02 26.40
N ASN A 207 0.75 22.22 25.63
CA ASN A 207 0.06 23.51 25.38
C ASN A 207 0.48 24.30 24.11
N GLU A 208 0.83 23.63 23.01
CA GLU A 208 0.89 24.33 21.71
C GLU A 208 -0.54 24.73 21.26
N PRO A 209 -0.77 26.00 20.85
CA PRO A 209 -2.01 26.41 20.20
C PRO A 209 -2.35 25.51 19.01
N GLU A 210 -3.64 25.19 18.81
CA GLU A 210 -4.09 24.29 17.73
C GLU A 210 -3.63 24.77 16.34
N GLU A 211 -3.55 26.09 16.12
CA GLU A 211 -3.03 26.65 14.87
C GLU A 211 -1.56 26.26 14.61
N ILE A 212 -0.71 26.26 15.64
CA ILE A 212 0.71 25.88 15.51
C ILE A 212 0.82 24.39 15.19
N LYS A 213 -0.01 23.57 15.84
CA LYS A 213 -0.09 22.13 15.62
C LYS A 213 -0.57 21.80 14.21
N GLU A 214 -1.58 22.50 13.71
CA GLU A 214 -2.07 22.36 12.34
C GLU A 214 -1.04 22.82 11.31
N ARG A 215 -0.41 23.99 11.49
CA ARG A 215 0.68 24.46 10.63
C ARG A 215 1.84 23.46 10.58
N ARG A 216 2.22 22.87 11.72
CA ARG A 216 3.25 21.82 11.80
C ARG A 216 2.84 20.55 11.07
N LEU A 217 1.59 20.11 11.24
CA LEU A 217 1.03 18.95 10.56
C LEU A 217 1.04 19.17 9.04
N ASN A 218 0.51 20.31 8.58
CA ASN A 218 0.47 20.69 7.18
C ASN A 218 1.88 20.80 6.59
N ARG A 219 2.84 21.39 7.29
CA ARG A 219 4.24 21.42 6.84
C ARG A 219 4.85 20.03 6.67
N THR A 220 4.43 19.07 7.50
CA THR A 220 4.91 17.69 7.46
C THR A 220 4.23 16.88 6.36
N LEU A 221 2.93 17.08 6.13
CA LEU A 221 2.14 16.31 5.17
C LEU A 221 2.12 16.89 3.76
N LYS A 222 2.30 18.22 3.59
CA LYS A 222 2.29 18.88 2.28
C LYS A 222 3.26 18.25 1.28
N PRO A 223 4.54 17.96 1.63
CA PRO A 223 5.45 17.30 0.69
C PRO A 223 4.96 15.92 0.24
N ILE A 224 4.33 15.16 1.15
CA ILE A 224 3.76 13.84 0.83
C ILE A 224 2.61 13.99 -0.15
N TYR A 225 1.68 14.90 0.10
CA TYR A 225 0.56 15.12 -0.81
C TYR A 225 1.00 15.68 -2.17
N THR A 226 2.00 16.56 -2.20
CA THR A 226 2.59 17.05 -3.45
C THR A 226 3.23 15.91 -4.24
N LEU A 227 3.97 15.02 -3.59
CA LEU A 227 4.58 13.87 -4.25
C LEU A 227 3.52 12.88 -4.77
N VAL A 228 2.51 12.55 -3.96
CA VAL A 228 1.38 11.70 -4.38
C VAL A 228 0.68 12.32 -5.58
N GLY A 229 0.32 13.60 -5.52
CA GLY A 229 -0.33 14.31 -6.62
C GLY A 229 0.51 14.33 -7.89
N GLY A 230 1.83 14.55 -7.77
CA GLY A 230 2.77 14.50 -8.88
C GLY A 230 2.82 13.13 -9.55
N VAL A 231 2.97 12.05 -8.76
CA VAL A 231 2.99 10.68 -9.29
C VAL A 231 1.65 10.32 -9.95
N VAL A 232 0.53 10.67 -9.33
CA VAL A 232 -0.80 10.42 -9.88
C VAL A 232 -1.01 11.17 -11.20
N ALA A 233 -0.55 12.42 -11.31
CA ALA A 233 -0.63 13.18 -12.56
C ALA A 233 0.21 12.54 -13.68
N VAL A 234 1.43 12.08 -13.35
CA VAL A 234 2.30 11.38 -14.31
C VAL A 234 1.68 10.07 -14.76
N VAL A 235 1.15 9.25 -13.83
CA VAL A 235 0.46 8.00 -14.17
C VAL A 235 -0.81 8.27 -14.98
N ALA A 236 -1.57 9.32 -14.69
CA ALA A 236 -2.74 9.70 -15.48
C ALA A 236 -2.36 10.05 -16.93
N LEU A 237 -1.27 10.79 -17.12
CA LEU A 237 -0.71 11.07 -18.45
C LEU A 237 -0.26 9.78 -19.14
N GLY A 238 0.41 8.87 -18.42
CA GLY A 238 0.83 7.57 -18.93
C GLY A 238 -0.36 6.72 -19.42
N LEU A 239 -1.41 6.60 -18.60
CA LEU A 239 -2.63 5.89 -18.97
C LEU A 239 -3.30 6.50 -20.21
N PHE A 240 -3.34 7.83 -20.30
CA PHE A 240 -3.87 8.53 -21.47
C PHE A 240 -3.08 8.22 -22.75
N ARG A 241 -1.74 8.22 -22.67
CA ARG A 241 -0.88 7.89 -23.82
C ARG A 241 -1.05 6.44 -24.25
N MET A 242 -1.00 5.51 -23.29
CA MET A 242 -1.24 4.09 -23.58
C MET A 242 -2.62 3.86 -24.19
N ALA A 243 -3.66 4.52 -23.69
CA ALA A 243 -5.01 4.40 -24.25
C ALA A 243 -5.05 4.78 -25.74
N LYS A 244 -4.30 5.80 -26.17
CA LYS A 244 -4.15 6.15 -27.59
C LYS A 244 -3.36 5.12 -28.39
N ASP A 245 -2.27 4.61 -27.82
CA ASP A 245 -1.40 3.64 -28.50
C ASP A 245 -2.14 2.30 -28.75
N THR A 246 -3.18 1.99 -27.95
CA THR A 246 -4.00 0.78 -28.12
C THR A 246 -5.04 0.83 -29.25
N ASP A 247 -5.11 1.92 -30.02
CA ASP A 247 -6.00 2.01 -31.19
C ASP A 247 -5.64 1.00 -32.29
N ALA A 248 -4.37 0.59 -32.35
CA ALA A 248 -3.84 -0.32 -33.37
C ALA A 248 -3.90 -1.82 -33.00
N LEU A 249 -4.60 -2.19 -31.92
CA LEU A 249 -4.70 -3.59 -31.50
C LEU A 249 -5.46 -4.45 -32.53
N THR A 250 -4.98 -5.68 -32.74
CA THR A 250 -5.63 -6.64 -33.64
C THR A 250 -7.00 -7.07 -33.12
N ALA A 251 -7.90 -7.47 -34.04
CA ALA A 251 -9.23 -7.97 -33.68
C ALA A 251 -9.18 -9.17 -32.72
N SER A 252 -8.22 -10.08 -32.90
CA SER A 252 -8.00 -11.23 -32.01
C SER A 252 -7.59 -10.80 -30.61
N THR A 253 -6.68 -9.84 -30.48
CA THR A 253 -6.26 -9.31 -29.16
C THR A 253 -7.44 -8.62 -28.45
N LEU A 254 -8.19 -7.79 -29.17
CA LEU A 254 -9.37 -7.12 -28.62
C LEU A 254 -10.43 -8.10 -28.13
N LEU A 255 -10.68 -9.18 -28.87
CA LEU A 255 -11.62 -10.23 -28.47
C LEU A 255 -11.21 -10.88 -27.14
N ARG A 256 -9.91 -11.21 -27.00
CA ARG A 256 -9.37 -11.82 -25.77
C ARG A 256 -9.47 -10.87 -24.57
N TYR A 257 -9.08 -9.61 -24.75
CA TYR A 257 -9.14 -8.62 -23.68
C TYR A 257 -10.56 -8.33 -23.24
N ARG A 258 -11.47 -8.21 -24.21
CA ARG A 258 -12.90 -8.05 -23.94
C ARG A 258 -13.42 -9.21 -23.10
N ALA A 259 -13.10 -10.44 -23.47
CA ALA A 259 -13.52 -11.63 -22.73
C ALA A 259 -13.02 -11.63 -21.28
N ILE A 260 -11.76 -11.24 -21.02
CA ILE A 260 -11.27 -11.10 -19.64
C ILE A 260 -12.15 -10.12 -18.86
N TYR A 261 -12.35 -8.90 -19.36
CA TYR A 261 -13.12 -7.90 -18.63
C TYR A 261 -14.60 -8.27 -18.44
N GLU A 262 -15.19 -8.99 -19.40
CA GLU A 262 -16.57 -9.49 -19.30
C GLU A 262 -16.71 -10.68 -18.35
N SER A 263 -15.66 -11.50 -18.20
CA SER A 263 -15.63 -12.62 -17.23
C SER A 263 -15.49 -12.18 -15.77
N ALA A 264 -15.14 -10.91 -15.52
CA ALA A 264 -14.97 -10.40 -14.18
C ALA A 264 -16.30 -10.45 -13.40
N PRO A 265 -16.34 -10.92 -12.13
CA PRO A 265 -17.60 -11.07 -11.38
C PRO A 265 -18.44 -9.80 -11.21
N TRP A 266 -17.80 -8.63 -11.32
CA TRP A 266 -18.45 -7.32 -11.22
C TRP A 266 -18.85 -6.71 -12.57
N SER A 267 -18.60 -7.39 -13.70
CA SER A 267 -18.98 -6.91 -15.02
C SER A 267 -20.50 -6.70 -15.12
N ALA A 268 -21.29 -7.61 -14.55
CA ALA A 268 -22.75 -7.58 -14.54
C ALA A 268 -23.37 -6.33 -13.91
N VAL A 269 -22.62 -5.58 -13.08
CA VAL A 269 -23.12 -4.41 -12.34
C VAL A 269 -22.66 -3.08 -12.95
N LEU A 270 -21.64 -3.11 -13.81
CA LEU A 270 -20.95 -1.91 -14.35
C LEU A 270 -21.22 -1.68 -15.86
N HIS A 271 -22.26 -2.32 -16.40
CA HIS A 271 -22.74 -2.12 -17.77
C HIS A 271 -23.50 -0.80 -17.94
#